data_AF-A0A1Y5F2G1-F1
#
_entry.id   AF-A0A1Y5F2G1-F1
#
_cell.length_a   1.000
_cell.length_b   1.000
_cell.length_c   1.000
_cell.angle_alpha   90.00
_cell.angle_beta   90.00
_cell.angle_gamma   90.00
#
_symmetry.space_group_name_H-M   'P 1'
#
loop_
_entity.id
_entity.type
_entity.pdbx_description
1 polymer ?
#
loop_
_entity_poly.entity_id
_entity_poly.type
_entity_poly.pdbx_seq_one_letter_code
_entity_poly.pdbx_strand_id
1 'polypeptide(L)'
;MTYAILLFFSITDFSMGKSLFKSSTRTADKFYVYRTLEKVFGESNKSILVKNILNSPELFGGGCLPYNVSMKSEKFDLSDENFEDRCFNNITEIGSPAFVEMSVIRQVKTENTCNEILKDTKNIRHALALVSLSESSPIDLKSVKRTTNLFFYKKKQRETYSKIIVNNQIKTWRDVLLVLCKSPEWQIL
;
A
#
# COMPACT_ATOMS: atom_id res chain seq x y z
N MET A 1 -36.48 -11.20 -71.23
CA MET A 1 -36.79 -10.51 -69.97
C MET A 1 -35.92 -11.14 -68.90
N THR A 2 -34.83 -10.48 -68.53
CA THR A 2 -33.78 -11.04 -67.69
C THR A 2 -33.49 -9.99 -66.61
N TYR A 3 -33.88 -10.27 -65.37
CA TYR A 3 -33.59 -9.41 -64.22
C TYR A 3 -32.46 -10.06 -63.42
N ALA A 4 -31.28 -9.46 -63.48
CA ALA A 4 -30.13 -9.82 -62.64
C ALA A 4 -30.23 -9.05 -61.32
N ILE A 5 -30.48 -9.76 -60.22
CA ILE A 5 -30.51 -9.22 -58.86
C ILE A 5 -29.05 -9.18 -58.36
N LEU A 6 -28.47 -7.98 -58.35
CA LEU A 6 -27.17 -7.70 -57.72
C LEU A 6 -27.36 -7.54 -56.21
N LEU A 7 -27.08 -8.61 -55.45
CA LEU A 7 -26.96 -8.56 -54.00
C LEU A 7 -25.64 -7.86 -53.63
N PHE A 8 -25.72 -6.58 -53.30
CA PHE A 8 -24.66 -5.85 -52.61
C PHE A 8 -24.54 -6.41 -51.19
N PHE A 9 -23.58 -7.31 -50.98
CA PHE A 9 -23.09 -7.64 -49.64
C PHE A 9 -22.39 -6.40 -49.08
N SER A 10 -23.11 -5.64 -48.27
CA SER A 10 -22.52 -4.62 -47.40
C SER A 10 -21.66 -5.34 -46.35
N ILE A 11 -20.36 -5.39 -46.61
CA ILE A 11 -19.33 -5.81 -45.66
C ILE A 11 -19.34 -4.73 -44.58
N THR A 12 -20.11 -4.95 -43.51
CA THR A 12 -19.98 -4.13 -42.30
C THR A 12 -18.62 -4.47 -41.71
N ASP A 13 -17.67 -3.56 -41.87
CA ASP A 13 -16.39 -3.61 -41.18
C ASP A 13 -16.66 -3.72 -39.67
N PHE A 14 -16.50 -4.93 -39.15
CA PHE A 14 -16.53 -5.22 -37.74
C PHE A 14 -15.25 -4.62 -37.15
N SER A 15 -15.31 -3.32 -36.90
CA SER A 15 -14.33 -2.55 -36.16
C SER A 15 -14.19 -3.21 -34.78
N MET A 16 -13.20 -4.10 -34.65
CA MET A 16 -12.68 -4.54 -33.37
C MET A 16 -12.17 -3.29 -32.66
N GLY A 17 -13.05 -2.65 -31.89
CA GLY A 17 -12.69 -1.64 -30.91
C GLY A 17 -11.72 -2.28 -29.94
N LYS A 18 -10.42 -2.14 -30.19
CA LYS A 18 -9.38 -2.37 -29.19
C LYS A 18 -9.64 -1.34 -28.11
N SER A 19 -10.43 -1.72 -27.11
CA SER A 19 -10.48 -1.03 -25.83
C SER A 19 -9.04 -0.85 -25.37
N LEU A 20 -8.52 0.37 -25.52
CA LEU A 20 -7.25 0.80 -24.95
C LEU A 20 -7.47 0.82 -23.43
N PHE A 21 -7.38 -0.35 -22.82
CA PHE A 21 -7.30 -0.49 -21.37
C PHE A 21 -5.95 0.11 -20.99
N LYS A 22 -5.95 1.43 -20.77
CA LYS A 22 -4.81 2.13 -20.18
C LYS A 22 -4.68 1.55 -18.79
N SER A 23 -3.68 0.70 -18.56
CA SER A 23 -3.35 0.21 -17.24
C SER A 23 -2.99 1.44 -16.39
N SER A 24 -3.95 2.00 -15.68
CA SER A 24 -3.68 3.05 -14.71
C SER A 24 -2.87 2.42 -13.59
N THR A 25 -1.76 3.07 -13.24
CA THR A 25 -0.90 2.60 -12.16
C THR A 25 -1.75 2.60 -10.89
N ARG A 26 -2.01 1.42 -10.31
CA ARG A 26 -2.85 1.32 -9.13
C ARG A 26 -2.01 1.59 -7.91
N THR A 27 -2.56 2.37 -7.00
CA THR A 27 -1.98 2.59 -5.67
C THR A 27 -2.62 1.62 -4.69
N ALA A 28 -1.86 1.26 -3.67
CA ALA A 28 -2.33 0.50 -2.53
C ALA A 28 -3.48 1.24 -1.83
N ASP A 29 -4.47 0.48 -1.36
CA ASP A 29 -5.55 1.03 -0.55
C ASP A 29 -5.13 1.27 0.92
N LYS A 30 -6.03 1.88 1.70
CA LYS A 30 -5.80 2.15 3.13
C LYS A 30 -5.50 0.91 3.95
N PHE A 31 -6.11 -0.23 3.63
CA PHE A 31 -5.92 -1.48 4.38
C PHE A 31 -4.55 -2.09 4.08
N TYR A 32 -4.12 -2.09 2.82
CA TYR A 32 -2.78 -2.54 2.46
C TYR A 32 -1.70 -1.70 3.12
N VAL A 33 -1.84 -0.36 3.08
CA VAL A 33 -0.91 0.57 3.74
C VAL A 33 -0.89 0.33 5.25
N TYR A 34 -2.07 0.24 5.89
CA TYR A 34 -2.22 -0.08 7.31
C TYR A 34 -1.51 -1.39 7.67
N ARG A 35 -1.87 -2.50 7.01
CA ARG A 35 -1.33 -3.84 7.30
C ARG A 35 0.17 -3.93 7.06
N THR A 36 0.68 -3.26 6.04
CA THR A 36 2.11 -3.22 5.75
C THR A 36 2.85 -2.53 6.88
N LEU A 37 2.40 -1.34 7.31
CA LEU A 37 3.07 -0.58 8.36
C LEU A 37 2.91 -1.23 9.75
N GLU A 38 1.73 -1.80 10.05
CA GLU A 38 1.48 -2.57 11.27
C GLU A 38 2.41 -3.78 11.34
N LYS A 39 2.49 -4.56 10.25
CA LYS A 39 3.39 -5.72 10.17
C LYS A 39 4.86 -5.35 10.34
N VAL A 40 5.30 -4.22 9.76
CA VAL A 40 6.71 -3.83 9.79
C VAL A 40 7.12 -3.24 11.13
N PHE A 41 6.25 -2.47 11.78
CA PHE A 41 6.61 -1.68 12.97
C PHE A 41 5.96 -2.17 14.26
N GLY A 42 5.06 -3.15 14.18
CA GLY A 42 4.39 -3.78 15.32
C GLY A 42 3.10 -3.08 15.74
N GLU A 43 2.27 -3.78 16.51
CA GLU A 43 0.92 -3.36 16.92
C GLU A 43 0.88 -2.09 17.79
N SER A 44 2.01 -1.70 18.40
CA SER A 44 2.13 -0.48 19.22
C SER A 44 1.80 0.81 18.45
N ASN A 45 1.81 0.79 17.12
CA ASN A 45 1.49 1.93 16.29
C ASN A 45 0.03 1.99 15.80
N LYS A 46 -0.83 1.04 16.22
CA LYS A 46 -2.21 0.91 15.73
C LYS A 46 -3.00 2.22 15.81
N SER A 47 -2.89 2.96 16.91
CA SER A 47 -3.58 4.26 17.07
C SER A 47 -3.12 5.31 16.06
N ILE A 48 -1.82 5.36 15.75
CA ILE A 48 -1.23 6.25 14.74
C ILE A 48 -1.74 5.87 13.35
N LEU A 49 -1.75 4.57 13.04
CA LEU A 49 -2.18 4.06 11.73
C LEU A 49 -3.68 4.24 11.50
N VAL A 50 -4.52 3.99 12.51
CA VAL A 50 -5.96 4.25 12.43
C VAL A 50 -6.19 5.74 12.14
N LYS A 51 -5.59 6.62 12.94
CA LYS A 51 -5.76 8.07 12.82
C LYS A 51 -5.30 8.63 11.47
N ASN A 52 -4.18 8.13 10.94
CA ASN A 52 -3.54 8.74 9.78
C ASN A 52 -3.83 8.03 8.45
N ILE A 53 -4.20 6.75 8.46
CA ILE A 53 -4.38 5.94 7.26
C ILE A 53 -5.83 5.47 7.13
N LEU A 54 -6.36 4.70 8.10
CA LEU A 54 -7.69 4.10 7.97
C LEU A 54 -8.82 5.13 7.95
N ASN A 55 -8.66 6.21 8.73
CA ASN A 55 -9.61 7.32 8.80
C ASN A 55 -9.40 8.38 7.71
N SER A 56 -8.62 8.07 6.66
CA SER A 56 -8.42 8.96 5.50
C SER A 56 -8.69 8.24 4.17
N PRO A 57 -9.88 7.64 3.98
CA PRO A 57 -10.23 6.93 2.74
C PRO A 57 -10.18 7.82 1.49
N GLU A 58 -10.40 9.12 1.62
CA GLU A 58 -10.27 10.09 0.53
C GLU A 58 -8.84 10.24 -0.01
N LEU A 59 -7.82 9.90 0.80
CA LEU A 59 -6.42 9.96 0.41
C LEU A 59 -5.86 8.60 -0.01
N PHE A 60 -6.30 7.53 0.66
CA PHE A 60 -5.72 6.20 0.48
C PHE A 60 -6.61 5.26 -0.33
N GLY A 61 -7.89 5.58 -0.53
CA GLY A 61 -8.86 4.65 -1.12
C GLY A 61 -9.16 3.47 -0.21
N GLY A 62 -9.68 2.39 -0.80
CA GLY A 62 -10.13 1.21 -0.08
C GLY A 62 -11.64 1.22 0.09
N GLY A 63 -12.28 0.36 -0.70
CA GLY A 63 -13.72 0.17 -0.65
C GLY A 63 -14.20 -0.23 0.74
N CYS A 64 -15.45 0.11 1.01
CA CYS A 64 -16.03 0.11 2.32
C CYS A 64 -17.19 -0.87 2.39
N LEU A 65 -17.16 -1.85 3.30
CA LEU A 65 -18.33 -2.69 3.52
C LEU A 65 -19.34 -1.91 4.38
N PRO A 66 -20.58 -1.71 3.92
CA PRO A 66 -21.55 -0.90 4.64
C PRO A 66 -22.15 -1.58 5.88
N TYR A 67 -21.73 -2.81 6.19
CA TYR A 67 -22.25 -3.60 7.30
C TYR A 67 -21.09 -4.07 8.17
N ASN A 68 -21.31 -4.10 9.48
CA ASN A 68 -20.39 -4.77 10.41
C ASN A 68 -20.38 -6.27 10.08
N VAL A 69 -19.29 -6.74 9.50
CA VAL A 69 -19.05 -8.17 9.27
C VAL A 69 -18.29 -8.74 10.45
N SER A 70 -18.98 -9.47 11.32
CA SER A 70 -18.33 -10.34 12.30
C SER A 70 -17.81 -11.57 11.58
N MET A 71 -16.50 -11.72 11.42
CA MET A 71 -15.91 -12.96 10.94
C MET A 71 -15.91 -13.98 12.08
N LYS A 72 -16.81 -14.95 12.03
CA LYS A 72 -16.81 -16.07 12.99
C LYS A 72 -15.71 -17.06 12.57
N SER A 73 -14.62 -17.11 13.32
CA SER A 73 -13.59 -18.14 13.13
C SER A 73 -14.01 -19.42 13.86
N GLU A 74 -14.10 -20.55 13.16
CA GLU A 74 -14.45 -21.86 13.78
C GLU A 74 -13.45 -22.30 14.87
N LYS A 75 -12.30 -21.63 15.01
CA LYS A 75 -11.26 -21.96 16.01
C LYS A 75 -11.27 -21.10 17.26
N PHE A 76 -11.95 -19.96 17.26
CA PHE A 76 -11.98 -19.03 18.39
C PHE A 76 -13.40 -18.53 18.57
N ASP A 77 -14.00 -18.80 19.73
CA ASP A 77 -15.36 -18.36 20.13
C ASP A 77 -15.39 -16.86 20.47
N LEU A 78 -14.69 -16.06 19.67
CA LEU A 78 -14.59 -14.62 19.79
C LEU A 78 -15.19 -14.01 18.53
N SER A 79 -16.35 -13.38 18.70
CA SER A 79 -16.83 -12.35 17.78
C SER A 79 -15.98 -11.10 17.99
N ASP A 80 -14.71 -11.15 17.59
CA ASP A 80 -13.91 -9.93 17.51
C ASP A 80 -14.51 -9.10 16.36
N GLU A 81 -15.26 -8.07 16.72
CA GLU A 81 -15.67 -7.05 15.77
C GLU A 81 -14.40 -6.43 15.18
N ASN A 82 -14.03 -6.83 13.94
CA ASN A 82 -12.88 -6.29 13.22
C ASN A 82 -13.04 -4.76 13.10
N PHE A 83 -12.53 -4.02 14.07
CA PHE A 83 -12.52 -2.56 14.08
C PHE A 83 -11.77 -2.01 12.86
N GLU A 84 -10.84 -2.79 12.33
CA GLU A 84 -10.06 -2.50 11.14
C GLU A 84 -10.84 -2.66 9.83
N ASP A 85 -11.94 -3.42 9.83
CA ASP A 85 -12.87 -3.55 8.69
C ASP A 85 -14.11 -2.65 8.85
N ARG A 86 -14.25 -1.97 10.01
CA ARG A 86 -15.32 -0.99 10.21
C ARG A 86 -15.06 0.20 9.33
N CYS A 87 -16.08 0.54 8.58
CA CYS A 87 -15.95 1.48 7.51
C CYS A 87 -16.92 2.67 7.63
N PHE A 88 -17.81 2.63 8.64
CA PHE A 88 -18.60 3.78 9.05
C PHE A 88 -18.14 4.28 10.41
N ASN A 89 -17.10 5.11 10.41
CA ASN A 89 -16.91 6.08 11.49
C ASN A 89 -17.73 7.36 11.23
N ASN A 90 -18.08 7.66 9.96
CA ASN A 90 -18.88 8.82 9.56
C ASN A 90 -19.60 8.59 8.20
N ILE A 91 -20.77 9.21 7.99
CA ILE A 91 -21.56 9.16 6.74
C ILE A 91 -20.80 9.70 5.52
N THR A 92 -19.76 10.51 5.77
CA THR A 92 -18.89 11.11 4.74
C THR A 92 -17.99 10.08 4.02
N GLU A 93 -17.86 8.86 4.55
CA GLU A 93 -17.03 7.81 3.92
C GLU A 93 -17.80 7.02 2.82
N ILE A 94 -19.13 7.16 2.76
CA ILE A 94 -19.99 6.55 1.74
C ILE A 94 -19.58 7.06 0.34
N GLY A 95 -19.27 6.13 -0.57
CA GLY A 95 -18.92 6.46 -1.95
C GLY A 95 -17.44 6.78 -2.18
N SER A 96 -16.58 6.61 -1.16
CA SER A 96 -15.13 6.72 -1.33
C SER A 96 -14.63 5.76 -2.42
N PRO A 97 -13.74 6.21 -3.31
CA PRO A 97 -13.30 5.39 -4.44
C PRO A 97 -12.45 4.20 -3.97
N ALA A 98 -12.58 3.07 -4.66
CA ALA A 98 -11.79 1.87 -4.36
C ALA A 98 -10.27 2.13 -4.53
N PHE A 99 -9.89 3.04 -5.42
CA PHE A 99 -8.51 3.43 -5.70
C PHE A 99 -8.39 4.96 -5.74
N VAL A 100 -7.32 5.50 -5.16
CA VAL A 100 -7.00 6.94 -5.18
C VAL A 100 -5.56 7.11 -5.66
N GLU A 101 -5.34 7.89 -6.72
CA GLU A 101 -4.01 8.15 -7.26
C GLU A 101 -3.04 8.74 -6.21
N MET A 102 -1.75 8.63 -6.48
CA MET A 102 -0.72 9.16 -5.59
C MET A 102 -0.74 10.69 -5.60
N SER A 103 -1.25 11.31 -4.54
CA SER A 103 -1.27 12.78 -4.38
C SER A 103 -0.16 13.27 -3.45
N VAL A 104 0.17 14.56 -3.55
CA VAL A 104 1.11 15.21 -2.63
C VAL A 104 0.61 15.12 -1.18
N ILE A 105 -0.70 15.26 -0.96
CA ILE A 105 -1.30 15.18 0.38
C ILE A 105 -1.12 13.77 0.97
N ARG A 106 -1.32 12.72 0.16
CA ARG A 106 -1.07 11.33 0.56
C ARG A 106 0.39 11.09 0.94
N GLN A 107 1.34 11.65 0.17
CA GLN A 107 2.77 11.54 0.48
C GLN A 107 3.12 12.23 1.79
N VAL A 108 2.65 13.47 2.01
CA VAL A 108 2.86 14.21 3.27
C VAL A 108 2.26 13.45 4.45
N LYS A 109 1.05 12.91 4.30
CA LYS A 109 0.39 12.11 5.33
C LYS A 109 1.16 10.82 5.66
N THR A 110 1.68 10.14 4.63
CA THR A 110 2.56 8.97 4.79
C THR A 110 3.84 9.36 5.53
N GLU A 111 4.51 10.43 5.12
CA GLU A 111 5.74 10.91 5.75
C GLU A 111 5.53 11.26 7.23
N ASN A 112 4.44 11.97 7.56
CA ASN A 112 4.08 12.29 8.94
C ASN A 112 3.84 11.01 9.77
N THR A 113 3.13 10.04 9.19
CA THR A 113 2.87 8.73 9.82
C THR A 113 4.17 8.00 10.10
N CYS A 114 5.07 7.88 9.12
CA CYS A 114 6.37 7.25 9.27
C CYS A 114 7.23 7.94 10.35
N ASN A 115 7.25 9.28 10.36
CA ASN A 115 7.96 10.04 11.37
C ASN A 115 7.41 9.80 12.77
N GLU A 116 6.09 9.76 12.93
CA GLU A 116 5.41 9.53 14.21
C GLU A 116 5.69 8.11 14.73
N ILE A 117 5.56 7.09 13.89
CA ILE A 117 5.88 5.70 14.23
C ILE A 117 7.32 5.57 14.69
N LEU A 118 8.27 6.15 13.96
CA LEU A 118 9.69 5.98 14.25
C LEU A 118 10.15 6.76 15.48
N LYS A 119 9.35 7.66 16.08
CA LYS A 119 9.68 8.30 17.37
C LYS A 119 9.89 7.28 18.49
N ASP A 120 9.16 6.17 18.47
CA ASP A 120 9.35 5.09 19.45
C ASP A 120 10.42 4.09 18.97
N THR A 121 11.50 3.98 19.74
CA THR A 121 12.58 3.01 19.50
C THR A 121 12.09 1.55 19.50
N LYS A 122 11.00 1.22 20.19
CA LYS A 122 10.40 -0.12 20.16
C LYS A 122 9.99 -0.53 18.74
N ASN A 123 9.44 0.41 17.97
CA ASN A 123 9.00 0.17 16.58
C ASN A 123 10.21 -0.07 15.66
N ILE A 124 11.31 0.67 15.89
CA ILE A 124 12.59 0.46 15.17
C ILE A 124 13.13 -0.95 15.46
N ARG A 125 13.19 -1.33 16.74
CA ARG A 125 13.68 -2.66 17.15
C ARG A 125 12.82 -3.78 16.58
N HIS A 126 11.50 -3.61 16.57
CA HIS A 126 10.58 -4.57 15.97
C HIS A 126 10.90 -4.77 14.48
N ALA A 127 11.00 -3.69 13.71
CA ALA A 127 11.30 -3.76 12.28
C ALA A 127 12.65 -4.44 11.99
N LEU A 128 13.69 -4.14 12.77
CA LEU A 128 15.01 -4.76 12.60
C LEU A 128 15.01 -6.25 12.99
N ALA A 129 14.26 -6.63 14.04
CA ALA A 129 14.14 -8.02 14.46
C ALA A 129 13.54 -8.93 13.37
N LEU A 130 12.58 -8.41 12.57
CA LEU A 130 11.99 -9.13 11.44
C LEU A 130 13.02 -9.58 10.39
N VAL A 131 14.17 -8.91 10.32
CA VAL A 131 15.26 -9.20 9.38
C VAL A 131 16.54 -9.68 10.08
N SER A 132 16.42 -10.08 11.35
CA SER A 132 17.52 -10.54 12.21
C SER A 132 18.66 -9.52 12.30
N LEU A 133 18.30 -8.25 12.53
CA LEU A 133 19.19 -7.12 12.75
C LEU A 133 18.90 -6.47 14.11
N SER A 134 19.84 -5.64 14.55
CA SER A 134 19.77 -4.78 15.72
C SER A 134 20.16 -3.35 15.35
N GLU A 135 19.90 -2.38 16.23
CA GLU A 135 20.32 -0.98 16.02
C GLU A 135 21.84 -0.82 15.90
N SER A 136 22.62 -1.77 16.44
CA SER A 136 24.08 -1.81 16.34
C SER A 136 24.61 -2.52 15.08
N SER A 137 23.72 -3.13 14.28
CA SER A 137 24.12 -3.84 13.07
C SER A 137 24.68 -2.88 12.02
N PRO A 138 25.69 -3.29 11.23
CA PRO A 138 26.26 -2.43 10.21
C PRO A 138 25.25 -2.11 9.10
N ILE A 139 25.22 -0.84 8.68
CA ILE A 139 24.42 -0.37 7.53
C ILE A 139 25.23 -0.64 6.25
N ASP A 140 25.34 -1.92 5.90
CA ASP A 140 25.96 -2.40 4.67
C ASP A 140 24.89 -2.82 3.64
N LEU A 141 25.33 -3.08 2.40
CA LEU A 141 24.41 -3.47 1.32
C LEU A 141 23.60 -4.74 1.63
N LYS A 142 24.18 -5.71 2.35
CA LYS A 142 23.50 -6.96 2.69
C LYS A 142 22.38 -6.71 3.71
N SER A 143 22.64 -5.89 4.72
CA SER A 143 21.70 -5.55 5.78
C SER A 143 20.60 -4.61 5.29
N VAL A 144 20.95 -3.61 4.48
CA VAL A 144 19.97 -2.72 3.83
C VAL A 144 19.08 -3.50 2.87
N LYS A 145 19.65 -4.43 2.06
CA LYS A 145 18.85 -5.27 1.14
C LYS A 145 17.83 -6.11 1.89
N ARG A 146 18.20 -6.71 3.03
CA ARG A 146 17.25 -7.44 3.89
C ARG A 146 16.12 -6.52 4.37
N THR A 147 16.47 -5.33 4.85
CA THR A 147 15.50 -4.34 5.34
C THR A 147 14.56 -3.83 4.24
N THR A 148 15.05 -3.62 3.01
CA THR A 148 14.20 -3.20 1.87
C THR A 148 13.15 -4.24 1.49
N ASN A 149 13.36 -5.53 1.80
CA ASN A 149 12.35 -6.58 1.56
C ASN A 149 11.09 -6.40 2.41
N LEU A 150 11.15 -5.62 3.49
CA LEU A 150 9.99 -5.36 4.35
C LEU A 150 8.90 -4.55 3.64
N PHE A 151 9.28 -3.70 2.68
CA PHE A 151 8.37 -2.79 1.98
C PHE A 151 8.16 -3.19 0.51
N PHE A 152 9.22 -3.53 -0.20
CA PHE A 152 9.16 -3.66 -1.66
C PHE A 152 9.08 -5.11 -2.11
N TYR A 153 8.04 -5.46 -2.87
CA TYR A 153 7.89 -6.78 -3.48
C TYR A 153 8.69 -6.95 -4.79
N LYS A 154 8.90 -5.86 -5.55
CA LYS A 154 9.63 -5.89 -6.82
C LYS A 154 11.15 -5.83 -6.59
N LYS A 155 11.89 -6.81 -7.13
CA LYS A 155 13.36 -6.95 -6.96
C LYS A 155 14.14 -5.73 -7.44
N LYS A 156 13.75 -5.14 -8.58
CA LYS A 156 14.44 -3.99 -9.18
C LYS A 156 14.42 -2.77 -8.24
N GLN A 157 13.25 -2.44 -7.69
CA GLN A 157 13.06 -1.35 -6.73
C GLN A 157 13.92 -1.58 -5.48
N ARG A 158 13.90 -2.79 -4.92
CA ARG A 158 14.75 -3.15 -3.76
C ARG A 158 16.22 -2.88 -4.01
N GLU A 159 16.74 -3.32 -5.15
CA GLU A 159 18.15 -3.16 -5.48
C GLU A 159 18.54 -1.70 -5.68
N THR A 160 17.67 -0.92 -6.34
CA THR A 160 17.86 0.53 -6.50
C THR A 160 17.89 1.23 -5.13
N TYR A 161 16.88 1.01 -4.29
CA TYR A 161 16.80 1.64 -2.97
C TYR A 161 17.96 1.23 -2.06
N SER A 162 18.36 -0.05 -2.08
CA SER A 162 19.49 -0.53 -1.28
C SER A 162 20.79 0.19 -1.63
N LYS A 163 21.06 0.38 -2.92
CA LYS A 163 22.25 1.09 -3.41
C LYS A 163 22.21 2.57 -3.05
N ILE A 164 21.05 3.22 -3.24
CA ILE A 164 20.88 4.64 -2.90
C ILE A 164 21.13 4.88 -1.41
N ILE A 165 20.57 4.06 -0.54
CA ILE A 165 20.72 4.21 0.92
C ILE A 165 22.19 4.08 1.34
N VAL A 166 22.89 3.06 0.84
CA VAL A 166 24.32 2.84 1.17
C VAL A 166 25.19 3.95 0.59
N ASN A 167 24.96 4.37 -0.65
CA ASN A 167 25.76 5.41 -1.32
C ASN A 167 25.60 6.78 -0.67
N ASN A 168 24.43 7.09 -0.10
CA ASN A 168 24.19 8.34 0.64
C ASN A 168 24.72 8.31 2.08
N GLN A 169 25.41 7.24 2.49
CA GLN A 169 26.06 7.12 3.79
C GLN A 169 25.11 7.39 4.98
N ILE A 170 23.87 6.90 4.88
CA ILE A 170 22.90 6.99 5.97
C ILE A 170 23.47 6.31 7.22
N LYS A 171 23.47 7.03 8.34
CA LYS A 171 24.21 6.63 9.55
C LYS A 171 23.38 5.85 10.57
N THR A 172 22.05 5.92 10.50
CA THR A 172 21.18 5.30 11.51
C THR A 172 20.11 4.42 10.87
N TRP A 173 19.74 3.34 11.57
CA TRP A 173 18.62 2.49 11.14
C TRP A 173 17.28 3.20 11.16
N ARG A 174 17.12 4.21 12.04
CA ARG A 174 15.96 5.10 12.03
C ARG A 174 15.80 5.77 10.67
N ASP A 175 16.87 6.35 10.15
CA ASP A 175 16.85 7.08 8.88
C ASP A 175 16.66 6.13 7.69
N VAL A 176 17.28 4.94 7.73
CA VAL A 176 17.06 3.88 6.73
C VAL A 176 15.57 3.51 6.68
N LEU A 177 14.98 3.19 7.83
CA LEU A 177 13.55 2.84 7.92
C LEU A 177 12.65 4.00 7.52
N LEU A 178 13.02 5.23 7.86
CA LEU A 178 12.25 6.42 7.47
C LEU A 178 12.23 6.59 5.94
N VAL A 179 13.39 6.49 5.28
CA VAL A 179 13.51 6.57 3.82
C VAL A 179 12.66 5.49 3.14
N LEU A 180 12.72 4.26 3.63
CA LEU A 180 11.93 3.16 3.08
C LEU A 180 10.42 3.35 3.31
N CYS A 181 10.04 3.75 4.52
CA CYS A 181 8.65 3.94 4.89
C CYS A 181 7.96 5.03 4.06
N LYS A 182 8.64 6.17 3.85
CA LYS A 182 8.06 7.31 3.12
C LYS A 182 8.12 7.20 1.60
N SER A 183 8.81 6.19 1.06
CA SER A 183 8.90 5.98 -0.39
C SER A 183 7.50 5.67 -0.96
N PRO A 184 7.02 6.42 -1.97
CA PRO A 184 5.74 6.11 -2.60
C PRO A 184 5.76 4.80 -3.39
N GLU A 185 6.92 4.31 -3.82
CA GLU A 185 7.03 3.22 -4.79
C GLU A 185 6.62 1.85 -4.26
N TRP A 186 6.66 1.62 -2.95
CA TRP A 186 6.10 0.39 -2.38
C TRP A 186 4.56 0.42 -2.33
N GLN A 187 3.96 1.61 -2.43
CA GLN A 187 2.51 1.78 -2.52
C GLN A 187 1.99 1.70 -3.96
N ILE A 188 2.83 1.50 -4.98
CA ILE A 188 2.44 1.42 -6.39
C ILE A 188 2.47 -0.04 -6.87
N LEU A 189 1.31 -0.56 -7.28
CA LEU A 189 1.07 -1.94 -7.73
C LEU A 189 1.29 -2.11 -9.24
#